data_AF-A0A2S6RJG6-F1
#
_entry.id   AF-A0A2S6RJG6-F1
#
_cell.length_a   1.000
_cell.length_b   1.000
_cell.length_c   1.000
_cell.angle_alpha   90.00
_cell.angle_beta   90.00
_cell.angle_gamma   90.00
#
_symmetry.space_group_name_H-M   'P 1'
#
loop_
_entity.id
_entity.type
_entity.pdbx_description
1 polymer ?
#
loop_
_entity_poly.entity_id
_entity_poly.type
_entity_poly.pdbx_seq_one_letter_code
_entity_poly.pdbx_strand_id
1 'polypeptide(L)' 'MKKEEQQIFSFMDKKTKEIIKNGVIIHNISKSKLLIQYKKKRYICVINRKGLLIACYLLWS' A
#
# COMPACT_ATOMS: atom_id res chain seq x y z
N MET A 1 7.32 22.42 4.66
CA MET A 1 7.37 21.21 3.83
C MET A 1 5.95 20.81 3.47
N LYS A 2 5.53 21.00 2.21
CA LYS A 2 4.21 20.55 1.74
C LYS A 2 4.20 19.02 1.78
N LYS A 3 3.30 18.43 2.57
CA LYS A 3 3.02 16.99 2.52
C LYS A 3 2.55 16.70 1.10
N GLU A 4 3.35 16.01 0.31
CA GLU A 4 2.89 15.44 -0.95
C GLU A 4 1.80 14.43 -0.58
N GLU A 5 0.55 14.86 -0.67
CA GLU A 5 -0.58 13.96 -0.54
C GLU A 5 -0.38 12.86 -1.59
N GLN A 6 -0.25 11.62 -1.14
CA GLN A 6 -0.21 10.46 -2.02
C GLN A 6 -1.40 10.57 -2.97
N GLN A 7 -1.13 10.82 -4.26
CA GLN A 7 -2.14 10.87 -5.30
C GLN A 7 -2.79 9.50 -5.38
N ILE A 8 -3.92 9.37 -4.69
CA ILE A 8 -4.71 8.15 -4.72
C ILE A 8 -5.53 8.18 -5.99
N PHE A 9 -5.20 7.29 -6.92
CA PHE A 9 -5.94 7.13 -8.15
C PHE A 9 -7.37 6.66 -7.85
N SER A 10 -8.33 7.18 -8.61
CA SER A 10 -9.76 6.92 -8.48
C SER A 10 -10.15 5.45 -8.66
N PHE A 11 -9.30 4.64 -9.31
CA PHE A 11 -9.51 3.20 -9.48
C PHE A 11 -9.04 2.34 -8.29
N MET A 12 -8.44 2.94 -7.26
CA MET A 12 -7.94 2.20 -6.10
C MET A 12 -9.09 1.77 -5.18
N ASP A 13 -9.06 0.50 -4.74
CA ASP A 13 -9.98 -0.01 -3.71
C ASP A 13 -9.93 0.92 -2.48
N LYS A 14 -11.09 1.32 -1.95
CA LYS A 14 -11.22 2.21 -0.77
C LYS A 14 -10.37 1.72 0.40
N LYS A 15 -10.22 0.40 0.56
CA LYS A 15 -9.41 -0.22 1.62
C LYS A 15 -7.91 0.04 1.43
N THR A 16 -7.44 0.25 0.20
CA THR A 16 -6.03 0.54 -0.09
C THR A 16 -5.52 1.74 0.71
N LYS A 17 -6.31 2.82 0.78
CA LYS A 17 -5.96 4.02 1.58
C LYS A 17 -5.79 3.67 3.06
N GLU A 18 -6.72 2.90 3.61
CA GLU A 18 -6.68 2.49 5.02
C GLU A 18 -5.52 1.55 5.33
N ILE A 19 -5.23 0.61 4.43
CA ILE A 19 -4.12 -0.34 4.56
C ILE A 19 -2.78 0.41 4.50
N ILE A 20 -2.61 1.36 3.59
CA ILE A 20 -1.38 2.16 3.50
C ILE A 20 -1.19 3.02 4.74
N LYS A 21 -2.27 3.66 5.22
CA LYS A 21 -2.20 4.59 6.36
C LYS A 21 -1.95 3.88 7.69
N ASN A 22 -2.54 2.71 7.89
CA ASN A 22 -2.59 2.04 9.21
C ASN A 22 -1.92 0.66 9.23
N GLY A 23 -1.46 0.17 8.08
CA GLY A 23 -0.77 -1.12 7.99
C GLY A 23 0.68 -1.04 8.40
N VAL A 24 1.23 -2.18 8.79
CA VAL A 24 2.65 -2.32 9.16
C VAL A 24 3.39 -2.98 8.00
N ILE A 25 4.48 -2.37 7.54
CA ILE A 25 5.36 -2.98 6.53
C ILE A 25 6.10 -4.15 7.18
N ILE A 26 5.87 -5.35 6.67
CA ILE A 26 6.49 -6.59 7.14
C ILE A 26 7.75 -6.88 6.34
N HIS A 27 7.72 -6.67 5.03
CA HIS A 27 8.82 -7.02 4.15
C HIS A 27 8.82 -6.22 2.85
N ASN A 28 10.01 -5.89 2.35
CA ASN A 28 10.20 -5.30 1.03
C ASN A 28 10.45 -6.43 0.03
N ILE A 29 9.41 -6.83 -0.71
CA ILE A 29 9.51 -7.95 -1.68
C ILE A 29 10.39 -7.53 -2.87
N SER A 30 10.22 -6.29 -3.35
CA SER A 30 11.02 -5.74 -4.44
C SER A 30 10.99 -4.21 -4.38
N LYS A 31 11.75 -3.53 -5.25
CA LYS A 31 11.74 -2.06 -5.36
C LYS A 31 10.35 -1.46 -5.57
N SER A 32 9.40 -2.22 -6.12
CA SER A 32 8.04 -1.76 -6.41
C SER A 32 6.95 -2.48 -5.63
N LYS A 33 7.28 -3.36 -4.68
CA LYS A 33 6.29 -4.17 -3.94
C LYS A 33 6.66 -4.32 -2.47
N LEU A 34 5.68 -4.09 -1.60
CA LEU A 34 5.73 -4.28 -0.16
C LEU A 34 4.76 -5.36 0.29
N LEU A 35 5.13 -6.08 1.33
CA LEU A 35 4.22 -6.86 2.14
C LEU A 35 3.77 -6.02 3.32
N ILE A 36 2.48 -5.71 3.40
CA ILE A 36 1.88 -4.94 4.49
C ILE A 36 0.89 -5.81 5.26
N GLN A 37 0.93 -5.77 6.59
CA GLN A 37 -0.05 -6.40 7.46
C GLN A 37 -1.04 -5.37 7.99
N TYR A 38 -2.32 -5.65 7.85
CA TYR A 38 -3.41 -4.81 8.37
C TYR A 38 -4.56 -5.71 8.83
N LYS A 39 -5.09 -5.47 10.05
CA LYS A 39 -6.17 -6.26 10.66
C LYS A 39 -5.96 -7.79 10.58
N LYS A 40 -4.74 -8.25 10.91
CA LYS A 40 -4.30 -9.67 10.84
C LYS A 40 -4.31 -10.29 9.43
N LYS A 41 -4.56 -9.50 8.38
CA LYS A 41 -4.47 -9.92 6.98
C LYS A 41 -3.18 -9.38 6.35
N ARG A 42 -2.65 -10.11 5.37
CA ARG A 42 -1.45 -9.74 4.63
C ARG A 42 -1.82 -9.27 3.24
N TYR A 43 -1.21 -8.17 2.82
CA TYR A 43 -1.46 -7.51 1.55
C TYR A 43 -0.16 -7.32 0.79
N ILE A 44 -0.16 -7.56 -0.51
CA ILE A 44 0.90 -7.06 -1.40
C ILE A 44 0.49 -5.67 -1.83
N CYS A 45 1.29 -4.68 -1.48
CA CYS A 45 1.07 -3.31 -1.94
C CYS A 45 2.12 -2.90 -2.97
N VAL A 46 1.67 -2.20 -4.01
CA VAL A 46 2.51 -1.77 -5.13
C VAL A 46 2.88 -0.31 -4.96
N ILE A 47 4.16 -0.02 -5.21
CA ILE A 47 4.74 1.31 -5.16
C ILE A 47 5.00 1.80 -6.59
N ASN A 48 4.71 3.07 -6.87
CA ASN A 48 5.04 3.70 -8.15
C ASN A 48 6.52 4.15 -8.21
N ARG A 49 6.96 4.68 -9.36
CA ARG A 49 8.34 5.17 -9.54
C ARG A 49 8.74 6.32 -8.60
N LYS A 50 7.78 7.01 -7.98
CA LYS A 50 8.01 8.09 -7.01
C LYS A 50 8.08 7.58 -5.56
N GLY A 51 7.98 6.28 -5.32
CA GLY A 51 7.96 5.74 -3.96
C GLY A 51 6.59 5.78 -3.29
N LEU A 52 5.52 6.18 -4.00
CA LEU A 52 4.17 6.27 -3.44
C LEU A 52 3.42 4.95 -3.60
N LEU A 53 2.77 4.48 -2.53
CA LEU A 53 1.92 3.31 -2.55
C LEU A 53 0.62 3.61 -3.31
N ILE A 54 0.32 2.78 -4.32
CA ILE A 54 -0.78 3.01 -5.26
C ILE A 54 -1.82 1.89 -5.29
N ALA A 55 -1.55 0.72 -4.73
CA ALA A 55 -2.51 -0.40 -4.74
C ALA A 55 -2.16 -1.37 -3.63
N CYS A 56 -3.15 -2.04 -3.05
CA CYS A 56 -2.95 -3.16 -2.13
C CYS A 56 -3.90 -4.31 -2.49
N TYR A 57 -3.35 -5.51 -2.59
CA TYR A 57 -4.08 -6.74 -2.94
C TYR A 57 -4.01 -7.70 -1.76
N LEU A 58 -5.16 -8.25 -1.36
CA LEU A 58 -5.19 -9.28 -0.31
C LEU A 58 -4.49 -10.53 -0.86
N LEU A 59 -3.53 -11.05 -0.10
CA LEU A 59 -2.71 -12.16 -0.55
C LEU A 59 -3.53 -13.46 -0.49
N TRP A 60 -4.19 -13.72 0.65
CA TRP A 60 -4.95 -14.94 0.95
C TRP A 60 -6.12 -14.56 1.86
N SER A 61 -7.31 -15.16 1.67
CA SER A 61 -8.48 -14.94 2.53
C SER A 61 -8.82 -16.16 3.35
#